data_AF-A0A1N6XQJ4-F1
#
_entry.id   AF-A0A1N6XQJ4-F1
#
_cell.length_a   1.000
_cell.length_b   1.000
_cell.length_c   1.000
_cell.angle_alpha   90.00
_cell.angle_beta   90.00
_cell.angle_gamma   90.00
#
_symmetry.space_group_name_H-M   'P 1'
#
loop_
_entity.id
_entity.type
_entity.pdbx_description
1 polymer ?
#
loop_
_entity_poly.entity_id
_entity_poly.type
_entity_poly.pdbx_seq_one_letter_code
_entity_poly.pdbx_strand_id
1 'polypeptide(L)'
;MKLISISQTPDRISIHWEHDGSVQVFKDGKELYSGSGKSFTDNGLEPGTIYSYTLKGTGTIKIQTATAVEREEKNADIPLQELIVTTVIEEGLISLVWEPIRGIEEYEIFRNDEYAGTVTEPAFQDRHIDMDEQYVYGIKGIRPLEVGDEEETEQPSLLARAIDLLKVTKDEDDILVETFLMGKDIGRPSDQLNGRMPIKPLNYRLRYTTFLEDEWVENPNVLSKMRYFTGDGRTFDPEADRYRTRAEISVSSGEVSLKRDVGASEGYTVNKELVERETASDEGIVIKQVQTDEEKVSFLLEHSVGNPLMPSPDIVYELYAGFYPNGFIDISGEHDEAPHHEIYLKHENGDWKPLHRSETRGLERLAPPAANRFWRYSNMT
;
A
#
# COMPACT_ATOMS: atom_id res chain seq x y z
N MET A 1 8.00 -30.08 -12.90
CA MET A 1 8.72 -29.56 -11.72
C MET A 1 7.66 -29.07 -10.75
N LYS A 2 7.86 -29.24 -9.44
CA LYS A 2 6.90 -28.82 -8.41
C LYS A 2 7.64 -28.04 -7.32
N LEU A 3 7.18 -26.84 -7.00
CA LEU A 3 7.70 -26.09 -5.85
C LEU A 3 7.23 -26.76 -4.54
N ILE A 4 8.14 -26.94 -3.59
CA ILE A 4 7.85 -27.58 -2.30
C ILE A 4 7.76 -26.55 -1.18
N SER A 5 8.75 -25.68 -1.08
CA SER A 5 8.76 -24.61 -0.07
C SER A 5 9.74 -23.49 -0.43
N ILE A 6 9.47 -22.32 0.13
CA ILE A 6 10.36 -21.18 0.17
C ILE A 6 10.54 -20.83 1.64
N SER A 7 11.76 -20.54 2.05
CA SER A 7 12.07 -20.06 3.41
C SER A 7 13.02 -18.89 3.36
N GLN A 8 12.78 -17.91 4.23
CA GLN A 8 13.47 -16.63 4.23
C GLN A 8 14.14 -16.40 5.59
N THR A 9 15.34 -15.83 5.58
CA THR A 9 15.97 -15.17 6.74
C THR A 9 16.37 -13.75 6.32
N PRO A 10 16.90 -12.92 7.23
CA PRO A 10 17.34 -11.57 6.87
C PRO A 10 18.41 -11.55 5.77
N ASP A 11 19.21 -12.60 5.67
CA ASP A 11 20.37 -12.65 4.78
C ASP A 11 20.31 -13.74 3.70
N ARG A 12 19.23 -14.55 3.64
CA ARG A 12 19.13 -15.65 2.68
C ARG A 12 17.71 -16.03 2.29
N ILE A 13 17.58 -16.58 1.08
CA ILE A 13 16.36 -17.21 0.57
C ILE A 13 16.70 -18.62 0.11
N SER A 14 15.96 -19.61 0.60
CA SER A 14 16.07 -21.00 0.18
C SER A 14 14.81 -21.45 -0.53
N ILE A 15 14.98 -22.03 -1.71
CA ILE A 15 13.90 -22.52 -2.57
C ILE A 15 14.08 -24.03 -2.71
N HIS A 16 13.05 -24.81 -2.39
CA HIS A 16 13.04 -26.26 -2.48
C HIS A 16 12.00 -26.72 -3.51
N TRP A 17 12.37 -27.68 -4.34
CA TRP A 17 11.51 -28.21 -5.41
C TRP A 17 11.68 -29.72 -5.59
N GLU A 18 10.72 -30.31 -6.27
CA GLU A 18 10.77 -31.68 -6.75
C GLU A 18 10.80 -31.69 -8.28
N HIS A 19 11.85 -32.28 -8.84
CA HIS A 19 12.01 -32.46 -10.27
C HIS A 19 12.98 -33.60 -10.58
N ASP A 20 12.61 -34.45 -11.54
CA ASP A 20 13.52 -35.42 -12.15
C ASP A 20 14.24 -34.77 -13.34
N GLY A 21 15.43 -34.24 -13.10
CA GLY A 21 16.21 -33.56 -14.12
C GLY A 21 17.06 -32.41 -13.57
N SER A 22 17.61 -31.60 -14.46
CA SER A 22 18.34 -30.38 -14.10
C SER A 22 17.38 -29.21 -14.00
N VAL A 23 17.54 -28.37 -12.98
CA VAL A 23 16.86 -27.08 -12.84
C VAL A 23 17.88 -25.96 -12.94
N GLN A 24 17.54 -24.91 -13.69
CA GLN A 24 18.26 -23.65 -13.69
C GLN A 24 17.53 -22.63 -12.82
N VAL A 25 18.28 -21.88 -12.01
CA VAL A 25 17.76 -20.78 -11.18
C VAL A 25 18.39 -19.48 -11.64
N PHE A 26 17.55 -18.50 -11.96
CA PHE A 26 17.94 -17.16 -12.33
C PHE A 26 17.45 -16.17 -11.28
N LYS A 27 18.26 -15.15 -10.98
CA LYS A 27 17.87 -13.97 -10.22
C LYS A 27 18.12 -12.75 -11.09
N ASP A 28 17.10 -11.94 -11.31
CA ASP A 28 17.18 -10.77 -12.19
C ASP A 28 17.84 -11.10 -13.55
N GLY A 29 17.44 -12.23 -14.14
CA GLY A 29 17.95 -12.72 -15.42
C GLY A 29 19.36 -13.33 -15.40
N LYS A 30 20.12 -13.21 -14.32
CA LYS A 30 21.43 -13.83 -14.14
C LYS A 30 21.28 -15.26 -13.60
N GLU A 31 21.88 -16.24 -14.28
CA GLU A 31 21.91 -17.62 -13.78
C GLU A 31 22.77 -17.70 -12.50
N LEU A 32 22.18 -18.21 -11.42
CA LEU A 32 22.87 -18.45 -10.15
C LEU A 32 23.15 -19.94 -9.92
N TYR A 33 22.35 -20.83 -10.51
CA TYR A 33 22.46 -22.27 -10.34
C TYR A 33 21.98 -23.03 -11.56
N SER A 34 22.64 -24.17 -11.84
CA SER A 34 22.19 -25.17 -12.81
C SER A 34 22.64 -26.56 -12.35
N GLY A 35 21.70 -27.46 -12.12
CA GLY A 35 22.01 -28.84 -11.71
C GLY A 35 20.80 -29.67 -11.29
N SER A 36 21.05 -30.92 -10.90
CA SER A 36 20.01 -31.89 -10.51
C SER A 36 19.68 -31.89 -9.02
N GLY A 37 20.13 -30.87 -8.28
CA GLY A 37 19.73 -30.67 -6.89
C GLY A 37 18.24 -30.38 -6.77
N LYS A 38 17.72 -30.54 -5.55
CA LYS A 38 16.31 -30.31 -5.21
C LYS A 38 16.09 -29.01 -4.43
N SER A 39 17.14 -28.20 -4.32
CA SER A 39 17.12 -26.96 -3.57
C SER A 39 18.22 -26.01 -4.03
N PHE A 40 17.99 -24.73 -3.84
CA PHE A 40 18.97 -23.65 -4.00
C PHE A 40 18.83 -22.67 -2.85
N THR A 41 19.96 -22.14 -2.37
CA THR A 41 20.00 -21.11 -1.34
C THR A 41 20.83 -19.94 -1.85
N ASP A 42 20.21 -18.77 -1.92
CA ASP A 42 20.86 -17.50 -2.19
C ASP A 42 21.23 -16.84 -0.85
N ASN A 43 22.50 -16.49 -0.65
CA ASN A 43 23.03 -15.97 0.63
C ASN A 43 23.63 -14.58 0.44
N GLY A 44 23.79 -13.83 1.54
CA GLY A 44 24.37 -12.49 1.51
C GLY A 44 23.41 -11.46 0.94
N LEU A 45 22.11 -11.68 1.16
CA LEU A 45 21.04 -10.79 0.77
C LEU A 45 20.88 -9.67 1.80
N GLU A 46 20.31 -8.56 1.35
CA GLU A 46 19.97 -7.45 2.24
C GLU A 46 18.66 -7.75 2.97
N PRO A 47 18.53 -7.47 4.27
CA PRO A 47 17.27 -7.61 5.02
C PRO A 47 16.15 -6.73 4.48
N GLY A 48 14.91 -7.24 4.50
CA GLY A 48 13.72 -6.52 4.02
C GLY A 48 13.70 -6.25 2.52
N THR A 49 14.60 -6.86 1.73
CA THR A 49 14.72 -6.61 0.29
C THR A 49 13.99 -7.67 -0.52
N ILE A 50 13.23 -7.22 -1.51
CA ILE A 50 12.46 -8.06 -2.43
C ILE A 50 13.37 -8.58 -3.55
N TYR A 51 13.29 -9.87 -3.82
CA TYR A 51 14.04 -10.55 -4.86
C TYR A 51 13.11 -11.39 -5.75
N SER A 52 13.45 -11.44 -7.04
CA SER A 52 12.71 -12.20 -8.04
C SER A 52 13.57 -13.33 -8.62
N TYR A 53 13.08 -14.55 -8.52
CA TYR A 53 13.72 -15.76 -9.02
C TYR A 53 12.91 -16.39 -10.16
N THR A 54 13.60 -16.98 -11.12
CA THR A 54 12.99 -17.80 -12.18
C THR A 54 13.63 -19.18 -12.17
N LEU A 55 12.82 -20.20 -11.99
CA LEU A 55 13.22 -21.60 -12.06
C LEU A 55 12.82 -22.16 -13.41
N LYS A 56 13.75 -22.82 -14.12
CA LYS A 56 13.50 -23.49 -15.40
C LYS A 56 13.87 -24.97 -15.31
N GLY A 57 12.88 -25.83 -15.51
CA GLY A 57 13.01 -27.29 -15.62
C GLY A 57 12.15 -27.79 -16.78
N THR A 58 11.19 -28.69 -16.53
CA THR A 58 10.15 -29.05 -17.52
C THR A 58 9.15 -27.92 -17.80
N GLY A 59 9.15 -26.88 -16.98
CA GLY A 59 8.33 -25.67 -17.10
C GLY A 59 9.02 -24.51 -16.39
N THR A 60 8.40 -23.35 -16.40
CA THR A 60 8.92 -22.13 -15.75
C THR A 60 8.10 -21.79 -14.53
N ILE A 61 8.78 -21.51 -13.42
CA ILE A 61 8.17 -20.94 -12.20
C ILE A 61 8.85 -19.60 -11.94
N LYS A 62 8.08 -18.54 -11.84
CA LYS A 62 8.54 -17.23 -11.37
C LYS A 62 8.16 -17.08 -9.90
N ILE A 63 9.09 -16.63 -9.09
CA ILE A 63 8.92 -16.42 -7.64
C ILE A 63 9.35 -15.00 -7.34
N GLN A 64 8.56 -14.27 -6.57
CA GLN A 64 8.98 -13.02 -5.95
C GLN A 64 8.71 -13.12 -4.45
N THR A 65 9.69 -12.78 -3.62
CA THR A 65 9.61 -12.82 -2.15
C THR A 65 10.60 -11.81 -1.57
N ALA A 66 10.45 -11.44 -0.30
CA ALA A 66 11.43 -10.63 0.43
C ALA A 66 12.25 -11.47 1.40
N THR A 67 13.43 -11.00 1.77
CA THR A 67 14.12 -11.42 3.01
C THR A 67 13.38 -10.87 4.23
N ALA A 68 13.56 -11.52 5.37
CA ALA A 68 12.99 -11.04 6.63
C ALA A 68 13.71 -9.77 7.13
N VAL A 69 13.06 -9.03 8.02
CA VAL A 69 13.70 -7.96 8.80
C VAL A 69 14.00 -8.50 10.20
N GLU A 70 15.17 -8.20 10.75
CA GLU A 70 15.44 -8.51 12.16
C GLU A 70 14.60 -7.59 13.04
N ARG A 71 13.77 -8.19 13.91
CA ARG A 71 12.96 -7.44 14.88
C ARG A 71 13.38 -7.82 16.28
N GLU A 72 13.55 -6.81 17.12
CA GLU A 72 13.88 -7.01 18.55
C GLU A 72 12.71 -7.69 19.28
N GLU A 73 11.48 -7.36 18.89
CA GLU A 73 10.26 -7.93 19.45
C GLU A 73 9.59 -8.92 18.48
N LYS A 74 9.38 -10.15 18.94
CA LYS A 74 8.75 -11.21 18.14
C LYS A 74 7.25 -10.98 17.88
N ASN A 75 6.62 -10.05 18.59
CA ASN A 75 5.18 -9.80 18.58
C ASN A 75 4.80 -8.36 18.18
N ALA A 76 5.76 -7.56 17.70
CA ALA A 76 5.48 -6.20 17.24
C ALA A 76 4.64 -6.24 15.95
N ASP A 77 3.81 -5.22 15.77
CA ASP A 77 3.11 -5.02 14.52
C ASP A 77 4.12 -4.86 13.38
N ILE A 78 3.83 -5.53 12.27
CA ILE A 78 4.65 -5.51 11.08
C ILE A 78 4.16 -4.33 10.24
N PRO A 79 4.98 -3.28 10.01
CA PRO A 79 4.63 -2.28 9.02
C PRO A 79 4.37 -2.99 7.69
N LEU A 80 3.28 -2.65 6.99
CA LEU A 80 2.92 -3.34 5.75
C LEU A 80 4.07 -3.39 4.73
N GLN A 81 4.95 -2.38 4.76
CA GLN A 81 6.17 -2.30 3.96
C GLN A 81 7.09 -3.52 4.16
N GLU A 82 7.21 -4.02 5.39
CA GLU A 82 8.10 -5.12 5.75
C GLU A 82 7.43 -6.50 5.69
N LEU A 83 6.12 -6.55 5.45
CA LEU A 83 5.38 -7.80 5.37
C LEU A 83 5.89 -8.63 4.18
N ILE A 84 6.31 -9.87 4.41
CA ILE A 84 6.74 -10.73 3.31
C ILE A 84 5.49 -11.20 2.55
N VAL A 85 5.39 -10.81 1.28
CA VAL A 85 4.42 -11.37 0.33
C VAL A 85 5.17 -12.17 -0.71
N THR A 86 5.02 -13.50 -0.65
CA THR A 86 5.55 -14.43 -1.64
C THR A 86 4.52 -14.63 -2.75
N THR A 87 4.91 -14.29 -3.97
CA THR A 87 4.12 -14.54 -5.19
C THR A 87 4.79 -15.61 -6.03
N VAL A 88 4.03 -16.62 -6.42
CA VAL A 88 4.50 -17.70 -7.32
C VAL A 88 3.60 -17.73 -8.55
N ILE A 89 4.21 -17.70 -9.73
CA ILE A 89 3.52 -17.81 -11.01
C ILE A 89 4.08 -19.02 -11.73
N GLU A 90 3.19 -19.89 -12.20
CA GLU A 90 3.49 -20.96 -13.14
C GLU A 90 2.32 -21.10 -14.13
N GLU A 91 2.44 -21.99 -15.11
CA GLU A 91 1.40 -22.16 -16.13
C GLU A 91 0.05 -22.54 -15.50
N GLY A 92 -0.95 -21.67 -15.68
CA GLY A 92 -2.30 -21.86 -15.14
C GLY A 92 -2.46 -21.66 -13.63
N LEU A 93 -1.45 -21.11 -12.94
CA LEU A 93 -1.50 -20.89 -11.48
C LEU A 93 -0.83 -19.57 -11.09
N ILE A 94 -1.53 -18.80 -10.25
CA ILE A 94 -0.96 -17.73 -9.45
C ILE A 94 -1.19 -18.08 -7.98
N SER A 95 -0.13 -18.04 -7.17
CA SER A 95 -0.21 -18.25 -5.73
C SER A 95 0.34 -17.04 -4.99
N LEU A 96 -0.39 -16.57 -3.98
CA LEU A 96 -0.01 -15.51 -3.08
C LEU A 96 0.06 -16.12 -1.67
N VAL A 97 1.14 -15.85 -0.95
CA VAL A 97 1.31 -16.23 0.45
C VAL A 97 1.88 -15.02 1.17
N TRP A 98 1.30 -14.63 2.29
CA TRP A 98 1.76 -13.48 3.06
C TRP A 98 2.02 -13.87 4.51
N GLU A 99 2.76 -13.03 5.23
CA GLU A 99 2.84 -13.15 6.68
C GLU A 99 1.49 -12.82 7.31
N PRO A 100 1.03 -13.58 8.32
CA PRO A 100 -0.20 -13.25 9.02
C PRO A 100 -0.05 -11.90 9.72
N ILE A 101 -1.07 -11.06 9.54
CA ILE A 101 -1.18 -9.78 10.25
C ILE A 101 -1.90 -10.06 11.56
N ARG A 102 -1.28 -9.67 12.67
CA ARG A 102 -1.80 -9.89 14.02
C ARG A 102 -3.21 -9.29 14.16
N GLY A 103 -4.13 -10.02 14.80
CA GLY A 103 -5.51 -9.59 15.04
C GLY A 103 -6.47 -9.80 13.86
N ILE A 104 -5.98 -10.16 12.67
CA ILE A 104 -6.81 -10.48 11.51
C ILE A 104 -7.09 -11.99 11.46
N GLU A 105 -8.37 -12.36 11.35
CA GLU A 105 -8.81 -13.77 11.33
C GLU A 105 -9.11 -14.30 9.92
N GLU A 106 -9.49 -13.39 9.02
CA GLU A 106 -9.82 -13.72 7.64
C GLU A 106 -9.45 -12.58 6.70
N TYR A 107 -9.21 -12.94 5.45
CA TYR A 107 -8.84 -12.02 4.38
C TYR A 107 -9.81 -12.14 3.23
N GLU A 108 -10.42 -11.02 2.84
CA GLU A 108 -11.18 -10.91 1.61
C GLU A 108 -10.21 -10.75 0.43
N ILE A 109 -10.38 -11.58 -0.60
CA ILE A 109 -9.55 -11.58 -1.80
C ILE A 109 -10.35 -11.02 -2.96
N PHE A 110 -9.74 -10.11 -3.71
CA PHE A 110 -10.29 -9.52 -4.91
C PHE A 110 -9.37 -9.84 -6.09
N ARG A 111 -9.95 -10.13 -7.24
CA ARG A 111 -9.24 -10.34 -8.51
C ARG A 111 -9.83 -9.39 -9.53
N ASN A 112 -9.01 -8.45 -10.01
CA ASN A 112 -9.42 -7.37 -10.90
C ASN A 112 -10.66 -6.62 -10.36
N ASP A 113 -10.58 -6.23 -9.09
CA ASP A 113 -11.64 -5.54 -8.32
C ASP A 113 -12.92 -6.37 -8.08
N GLU A 114 -13.01 -7.61 -8.57
CA GLU A 114 -14.12 -8.52 -8.28
C GLU A 114 -13.79 -9.43 -7.08
N TYR A 115 -14.76 -9.63 -6.19
CA TYR A 115 -14.60 -10.53 -5.04
C TYR A 115 -14.34 -11.97 -5.50
N ALA A 116 -13.22 -12.54 -5.07
CA ALA A 116 -12.74 -13.87 -5.43
C ALA A 116 -12.88 -14.89 -4.28
N GLY A 117 -13.21 -14.44 -3.07
CA GLY A 117 -13.45 -15.31 -1.91
C GLY A 117 -12.84 -14.76 -0.63
N THR A 118 -13.06 -15.48 0.48
CA THR A 118 -12.45 -15.20 1.79
C THR A 118 -11.60 -16.39 2.22
N VAL A 119 -10.43 -16.12 2.77
CA VAL A 119 -9.49 -17.14 3.28
C VAL A 119 -9.13 -16.87 4.74
N THR A 120 -8.96 -17.93 5.54
CA THR A 120 -8.52 -17.82 6.94
C THR A 120 -7.02 -18.07 7.10
N GLU A 121 -6.43 -18.82 6.17
CA GLU A 121 -4.98 -18.98 6.08
C GLU A 121 -4.42 -17.83 5.23
N PRO A 122 -3.21 -17.30 5.52
CA PRO A 122 -2.62 -16.18 4.80
C PRO A 122 -2.03 -16.63 3.44
N ALA A 123 -2.86 -17.29 2.64
CA ALA A 123 -2.52 -17.84 1.35
C ALA A 123 -3.74 -17.93 0.44
N PHE A 124 -3.51 -17.66 -0.85
CA PHE A 124 -4.51 -17.78 -1.90
C PHE A 124 -3.90 -18.42 -3.15
N GLN A 125 -4.64 -19.33 -3.78
CA GLN A 125 -4.23 -20.00 -5.03
C GLN A 125 -5.33 -19.83 -6.08
N ASP A 126 -5.00 -19.15 -7.17
CA ASP A 126 -5.89 -19.02 -8.32
C ASP A 126 -5.46 -19.96 -9.44
N ARG A 127 -6.36 -20.89 -9.80
CA ARG A 127 -6.18 -21.91 -10.84
C ARG A 127 -7.00 -21.63 -12.10
N HIS A 128 -7.73 -20.50 -12.15
CA HIS A 128 -8.55 -20.11 -13.27
C HIS A 128 -7.88 -18.93 -14.00
N ILE A 129 -6.69 -19.19 -14.52
CA ILE A 129 -5.80 -18.19 -15.11
C ILE A 129 -5.78 -18.35 -16.63
N ASP A 130 -6.11 -17.27 -17.35
CA ASP A 130 -5.73 -17.08 -18.74
C ASP A 130 -4.35 -16.42 -18.78
N MET A 131 -3.40 -17.02 -19.48
CA MET A 131 -2.01 -16.55 -19.43
C MET A 131 -1.79 -15.18 -20.08
N ASP A 132 -2.72 -14.70 -20.93
CA ASP A 132 -2.59 -13.45 -21.67
C ASP A 132 -3.50 -12.32 -21.14
N GLU A 133 -4.31 -12.61 -20.11
CA GLU A 133 -5.05 -11.61 -19.36
C GLU A 133 -4.19 -10.93 -18.29
N GLN A 134 -4.57 -9.71 -17.92
CA GLN A 134 -3.93 -8.99 -16.82
C GLN A 134 -4.62 -9.33 -15.50
N TYR A 135 -3.82 -9.54 -14.45
CA TYR A 135 -4.33 -9.79 -13.10
C TYR A 135 -3.77 -8.78 -12.09
N VAL A 136 -4.68 -8.21 -11.30
CA VAL A 136 -4.38 -7.49 -10.08
C VAL A 136 -5.15 -8.17 -8.95
N TYR A 137 -4.46 -8.51 -7.87
CA TYR A 137 -5.08 -9.08 -6.69
C TYR A 137 -5.15 -8.06 -5.56
N GLY A 138 -6.29 -7.94 -4.91
CA GLY A 138 -6.47 -7.23 -3.65
C GLY A 138 -6.60 -8.22 -2.49
N ILE A 139 -5.89 -7.98 -1.40
CA ILE A 139 -6.02 -8.72 -0.14
C ILE A 139 -6.44 -7.70 0.92
N LYS A 140 -7.63 -7.87 1.48
CA LYS A 140 -8.18 -6.99 2.50
C LYS A 140 -8.34 -7.76 3.80
N GLY A 141 -7.83 -7.19 4.88
CA GLY A 141 -8.06 -7.68 6.22
C GLY A 141 -8.46 -6.54 7.14
N ILE A 142 -9.25 -6.85 8.17
CA ILE A 142 -9.64 -5.88 9.20
C ILE A 142 -9.37 -6.44 10.59
N ARG A 143 -9.07 -5.56 11.54
CA ARG A 143 -9.00 -5.90 12.96
C ARG A 143 -9.48 -4.74 13.82
N PRO A 144 -10.00 -5.01 15.03
CA PRO A 144 -10.15 -3.96 16.04
C PRO A 144 -8.81 -3.29 16.31
N LEU A 145 -8.84 -1.97 16.50
CA LEU A 145 -7.69 -1.15 16.84
C LEU A 145 -6.94 -1.77 18.02
N GLU A 146 -5.67 -2.10 17.82
CA GLU A 146 -4.82 -2.54 18.91
C GLU A 146 -4.37 -1.30 19.68
N VAL A 147 -4.74 -1.21 20.96
CA VAL A 147 -4.12 -0.23 21.85
C VAL A 147 -2.72 -0.77 22.10
N GLY A 148 -1.71 -0.06 21.59
CA GLY A 148 -0.32 -0.45 21.76
C GLY A 148 0.00 -0.77 23.22
N ASP A 149 1.02 -1.60 23.43
CA ASP A 149 1.61 -1.87 24.74
C ASP A 149 2.28 -0.58 25.28
N GLU A 150 1.47 0.44 25.60
CA GLU A 150 1.87 1.57 26.42
C GLU A 150 2.36 0.99 27.75
N GLU A 151 3.61 1.27 28.12
CA GLU A 151 4.26 0.84 29.36
C GLU A 151 3.24 0.56 30.46
N GLU A 152 3.24 -0.66 30.99
CA GLU A 152 2.39 -1.15 32.09
C GLU A 152 2.09 -0.05 33.13
N THR A 153 1.08 0.77 32.86
CA THR A 153 0.48 1.64 33.84
C THR A 153 -0.70 0.85 34.38
N GLU A 154 -0.82 0.75 35.71
CA GLU A 154 -1.86 -0.04 36.37
C GLU A 154 -3.31 0.39 36.01
N GLN A 155 -3.49 1.42 35.19
CA GLN A 155 -4.78 1.86 34.68
C GLN A 155 -4.82 1.81 33.15
N PRO A 156 -5.76 1.06 32.55
CA PRO A 156 -5.92 1.03 31.10
C PRO A 156 -6.18 2.45 30.57
N SER A 157 -5.55 2.77 29.43
CA SER A 157 -5.74 4.03 28.73
C SER A 157 -7.24 4.26 28.43
N LEU A 158 -7.63 5.52 28.22
CA LEU A 158 -9.02 5.85 27.90
C LEU A 158 -9.51 5.11 26.64
N LEU A 159 -8.60 4.84 25.70
CA LEU A 159 -8.86 4.05 24.50
C LEU A 159 -9.12 2.57 24.83
N ALA A 160 -8.28 1.94 25.64
CA ALA A 160 -8.49 0.55 26.06
C ALA A 160 -9.84 0.39 26.79
N ARG A 161 -10.19 1.35 27.65
CA ARG A 161 -11.51 1.37 28.31
C ARG A 161 -12.66 1.59 27.33
N ALA A 162 -12.46 2.38 26.28
CA ALA A 162 -13.48 2.62 25.26
C ALA A 162 -13.74 1.35 24.43
N ILE A 163 -12.69 0.65 24.00
CA ILE A 163 -12.81 -0.62 23.25
C ILE A 163 -13.57 -1.67 24.05
N ASP A 164 -13.19 -1.87 25.33
CA ASP A 164 -13.87 -2.81 26.22
C ASP A 164 -15.34 -2.46 26.44
N LEU A 165 -15.66 -1.16 26.57
CA LEU A 165 -17.01 -0.69 26.84
C LEU A 165 -17.92 -0.74 25.60
N LEU A 166 -17.37 -0.50 24.41
CA LEU A 166 -18.12 -0.36 23.16
C LEU A 166 -18.53 -1.68 22.52
N LYS A 167 -18.01 -2.83 22.99
CA LYS A 167 -18.23 -4.14 22.35
C LYS A 167 -17.97 -4.06 20.84
N VAL A 168 -16.80 -3.52 20.48
CA VAL A 168 -16.35 -3.31 19.10
C VAL A 168 -16.71 -4.53 18.25
N THR A 169 -17.47 -4.29 17.20
CA THR A 169 -17.78 -5.31 16.20
C THR A 169 -16.66 -5.31 15.16
N LYS A 170 -16.35 -6.46 14.55
CA LYS A 170 -15.50 -6.51 13.35
C LYS A 170 -16.27 -6.02 12.11
N ASP A 171 -16.95 -4.90 12.26
CA ASP A 171 -17.64 -4.19 11.21
C ASP A 171 -16.69 -3.10 10.71
N GLU A 172 -16.47 -3.04 9.40
CA GLU A 172 -15.54 -2.09 8.79
C GLU A 172 -16.00 -0.63 8.97
N ASP A 173 -17.29 -0.41 9.25
CA ASP A 173 -17.82 0.92 9.57
C ASP A 173 -17.57 1.34 11.03
N ASP A 174 -16.98 0.50 11.89
CA ASP A 174 -16.61 0.87 13.25
C ASP A 174 -15.37 1.79 13.26
N ILE A 175 -15.43 2.90 13.98
CA ILE A 175 -14.35 3.90 14.09
C ILE A 175 -13.07 3.32 14.72
N LEU A 176 -13.20 2.19 15.43
CA LEU A 176 -12.10 1.50 16.08
C LEU A 176 -11.67 0.25 15.31
N VAL A 177 -11.85 0.20 13.99
CA VAL A 177 -11.41 -0.92 13.15
C VAL A 177 -10.37 -0.46 12.14
N GLU A 178 -9.17 -1.02 12.26
CA GLU A 178 -8.09 -0.83 11.30
C GLU A 178 -8.34 -1.66 10.05
N THR A 179 -8.04 -1.08 8.89
CA THR A 179 -8.16 -1.76 7.60
C THR A 179 -6.82 -1.87 6.91
N PHE A 180 -6.50 -3.07 6.43
CA PHE A 180 -5.26 -3.40 5.72
C PHE A 180 -5.59 -3.80 4.28
N LEU A 181 -5.00 -3.11 3.31
CA LEU A 181 -5.24 -3.33 1.88
C LEU A 181 -3.92 -3.61 1.16
N MET A 182 -3.75 -4.79 0.59
CA MET A 182 -2.57 -5.14 -0.21
C MET A 182 -2.96 -5.41 -1.66
N GLY A 183 -2.48 -4.56 -2.58
CA GLY A 183 -2.59 -4.73 -4.01
C GLY A 183 -1.35 -5.40 -4.61
N LYS A 184 -1.55 -6.44 -5.40
CA LYS A 184 -0.51 -7.14 -6.15
C LYS A 184 -0.81 -7.13 -7.64
N ASP A 185 -0.10 -6.30 -8.40
CA ASP A 185 -0.20 -6.24 -9.87
C ASP A 185 0.71 -7.30 -10.52
N ILE A 186 0.10 -8.34 -11.06
CA ILE A 186 0.81 -9.42 -11.76
C ILE A 186 1.09 -9.03 -13.22
N GLY A 187 0.28 -8.17 -13.82
CA GLY A 187 0.23 -8.03 -15.27
C GLY A 187 -0.18 -9.34 -15.93
N ARG A 188 0.40 -9.65 -17.10
CA ARG A 188 0.16 -10.91 -17.82
C ARG A 188 1.07 -12.03 -17.32
N PRO A 189 0.55 -13.17 -16.87
CA PRO A 189 1.37 -14.29 -16.45
C PRO A 189 2.35 -14.78 -17.54
N SER A 190 1.95 -14.74 -18.82
CA SER A 190 2.82 -15.10 -19.94
C SER A 190 4.07 -14.22 -20.03
N ASP A 191 3.94 -12.91 -19.81
CA ASP A 191 5.07 -11.98 -19.78
C ASP A 191 6.03 -12.32 -18.62
N GLN A 192 5.48 -12.64 -17.44
CA GLN A 192 6.26 -12.99 -16.25
C GLN A 192 7.08 -14.29 -16.42
N LEU A 193 6.54 -15.28 -17.14
CA LEU A 193 7.22 -16.56 -17.37
C LEU A 193 8.22 -16.53 -18.53
N ASN A 194 8.10 -15.58 -19.47
CA ASN A 194 8.99 -15.48 -20.63
C ASN A 194 10.38 -14.93 -20.29
N GLY A 195 10.59 -14.41 -19.08
CA GLY A 195 11.89 -14.03 -18.54
C GLY A 195 12.57 -12.85 -19.24
N ARG A 196 11.83 -12.06 -20.02
CA ARG A 196 12.31 -10.78 -20.55
C ARG A 196 12.03 -9.71 -19.51
N MET A 197 13.06 -9.26 -18.80
CA MET A 197 12.94 -8.08 -17.95
C MET A 197 13.10 -6.84 -18.82
N PRO A 198 12.05 -6.02 -19.01
CA PRO A 198 12.23 -4.74 -19.64
C PRO A 198 13.03 -3.84 -18.69
N ILE A 199 14.17 -3.31 -19.15
CA ILE A 199 14.78 -2.17 -18.47
C ILE A 199 13.78 -1.03 -18.61
N LYS A 200 13.20 -0.61 -17.49
CA LYS A 200 12.19 0.44 -17.48
C LYS A 200 12.83 1.69 -16.92
N PRO A 201 13.03 2.75 -17.73
CA PRO A 201 13.64 3.96 -17.24
C PRO A 201 12.82 4.49 -16.05
N LEU A 202 13.53 4.91 -15.00
CA LEU A 202 12.94 5.53 -13.82
C LEU A 202 12.39 6.90 -14.25
N ASN A 203 11.15 6.91 -14.71
CA ASN A 203 10.40 8.09 -15.13
C ASN A 203 8.94 7.91 -14.70
N TYR A 204 8.70 8.19 -13.43
CA TYR A 204 7.41 8.00 -12.80
C TYR A 204 6.86 9.32 -12.25
N ARG A 205 5.54 9.46 -12.32
CA ARG A 205 4.80 10.47 -11.58
C ARG A 205 3.82 9.78 -10.65
N LEU A 206 3.98 10.02 -9.36
CA LEU A 206 3.06 9.60 -8.31
C LEU A 206 2.24 10.83 -7.90
N ARG A 207 0.92 10.70 -7.86
CA ARG A 207 0.00 11.76 -7.43
C ARG A 207 -0.81 11.25 -6.26
N TYR A 208 -0.65 11.87 -5.10
CA TYR A 208 -1.50 11.67 -3.92
C TYR A 208 -2.38 12.91 -3.81
N THR A 209 -3.71 12.74 -3.94
CA THR A 209 -4.69 13.81 -3.76
C THR A 209 -5.69 13.44 -2.66
N THR A 210 -6.09 14.43 -1.87
CA THR A 210 -7.21 14.31 -0.94
C THR A 210 -8.36 15.21 -1.39
N PHE A 211 -9.61 14.81 -1.18
CA PHE A 211 -10.77 15.62 -1.58
C PHE A 211 -12.03 15.33 -0.78
N LEU A 212 -12.97 16.27 -0.80
CA LEU A 212 -14.32 16.13 -0.25
C LEU A 212 -15.30 15.91 -1.40
N GLU A 213 -16.00 14.78 -1.42
CA GLU A 213 -16.97 14.48 -2.48
C GLU A 213 -18.10 15.51 -2.55
N ASP A 214 -18.62 15.93 -1.39
CA ASP A 214 -19.71 16.90 -1.32
C ASP A 214 -19.29 18.30 -1.79
N GLU A 215 -20.22 19.04 -2.39
CA GLU A 215 -20.01 20.47 -2.67
C GLU A 215 -20.04 21.32 -1.40
N TRP A 216 -20.80 20.88 -0.39
CA TRP A 216 -21.04 21.62 0.83
C TRP A 216 -20.89 20.72 2.05
N VAL A 217 -20.01 21.11 2.95
CA VAL A 217 -19.81 20.46 4.24
C VAL A 217 -20.40 21.33 5.34
N GLU A 218 -21.18 20.75 6.24
CA GLU A 218 -21.70 21.48 7.38
C GLU A 218 -20.63 21.67 8.46
N ASN A 219 -20.58 22.86 9.03
CA ASN A 219 -19.76 23.08 10.22
C ASN A 219 -20.40 22.33 11.40
N PRO A 220 -19.68 21.51 12.18
CA PRO A 220 -20.25 20.87 13.37
C PRO A 220 -20.64 21.90 14.45
N ASN A 221 -19.98 23.06 14.50
CA ASN A 221 -20.35 24.17 15.35
C ASN A 221 -21.54 24.94 14.77
N VAL A 222 -22.75 24.58 15.23
CA VAL A 222 -24.02 25.22 14.84
C VAL A 222 -24.12 26.72 15.17
N LEU A 223 -23.29 27.22 16.09
CA LEU A 223 -23.26 28.63 16.47
C LEU A 223 -22.25 29.46 15.65
N SER A 224 -21.46 28.82 14.79
CA SER A 224 -20.50 29.49 13.91
C SER A 224 -21.21 30.37 12.87
N LYS A 225 -20.63 31.53 12.56
CA LYS A 225 -21.04 32.36 11.42
C LYS A 225 -20.74 31.68 10.08
N MET A 226 -19.71 30.85 10.05
CA MET A 226 -19.37 29.96 8.94
C MET A 226 -20.14 28.65 9.11
N ARG A 227 -21.43 28.65 8.77
CA ARG A 227 -22.29 27.45 8.88
C ARG A 227 -21.92 26.36 7.90
N TYR A 228 -21.36 26.73 6.75
CA TYR A 228 -20.96 25.79 5.70
C TYR A 228 -19.53 26.03 5.23
N PHE A 229 -18.86 24.97 4.82
CA PHE A 229 -17.64 25.00 4.05
C PHE A 229 -17.88 24.43 2.65
N THR A 230 -17.09 24.85 1.67
CA THR A 230 -17.10 24.19 0.35
C THR A 230 -16.26 22.92 0.38
N GLY A 231 -16.79 21.84 -0.18
CA GLY A 231 -15.98 20.70 -0.58
C GLY A 231 -15.56 20.78 -2.05
N ASP A 232 -15.19 19.63 -2.63
CA ASP A 232 -14.65 19.54 -4.00
C ASP A 232 -15.69 19.13 -5.03
N GLY A 233 -16.84 18.58 -4.60
CA GLY A 233 -17.98 18.34 -5.49
C GLY A 233 -17.66 17.36 -6.62
N ARG A 234 -16.91 16.28 -6.33
CA ARG A 234 -16.37 15.37 -7.34
C ARG A 234 -16.20 13.95 -6.82
N THR A 235 -15.93 13.03 -7.75
CA THR A 235 -15.54 11.65 -7.45
C THR A 235 -14.04 11.45 -7.71
N PHE A 236 -13.56 10.21 -7.57
CA PHE A 236 -12.20 9.81 -7.94
C PHE A 236 -11.89 10.16 -9.40
N ASP A 237 -10.86 10.97 -9.60
CA ASP A 237 -10.39 11.40 -10.92
C ASP A 237 -8.96 11.92 -10.79
N PRO A 238 -7.97 11.25 -11.40
CA PRO A 238 -6.58 11.71 -11.32
C PRO A 238 -6.39 13.12 -11.87
N GLU A 239 -7.21 13.57 -12.83
CA GLU A 239 -7.04 14.87 -13.50
C GLU A 239 -7.93 15.99 -12.93
N ALA A 240 -8.63 15.75 -11.83
CA ALA A 240 -9.44 16.77 -11.17
C ALA A 240 -8.61 18.01 -10.79
N ASP A 241 -9.21 19.18 -10.89
CA ASP A 241 -8.63 20.48 -10.55
C ASP A 241 -9.11 21.05 -9.21
N ARG A 242 -10.05 20.36 -8.55
CA ARG A 242 -10.56 20.67 -7.20
C ARG A 242 -10.09 19.60 -6.22
N TYR A 243 -9.49 19.98 -5.10
CA TYR A 243 -9.01 19.06 -4.07
C TYR A 243 -8.73 19.80 -2.77
N ARG A 244 -8.59 19.05 -1.67
CA ARG A 244 -8.10 19.57 -0.39
C ARG A 244 -6.59 19.73 -0.42
N THR A 245 -5.85 18.67 -0.73
CA THR A 245 -4.40 18.71 -0.89
C THR A 245 -3.93 17.84 -2.04
N ARG A 246 -2.79 18.19 -2.63
CA ARG A 246 -2.15 17.42 -3.69
C ARG A 246 -0.64 17.42 -3.53
N ALA A 247 -0.06 16.22 -3.54
CA ALA A 247 1.37 15.98 -3.69
C ALA A 247 1.62 15.27 -5.03
N GLU A 248 2.40 15.89 -5.91
CA GLU A 248 2.87 15.30 -7.16
C GLU A 248 4.39 15.07 -7.06
N ILE A 249 4.77 13.80 -7.04
CA ILE A 249 6.15 13.36 -6.92
C ILE A 249 6.63 12.89 -8.28
N SER A 250 7.72 13.47 -8.78
CA SER A 250 8.37 13.02 -10.00
C SER A 250 9.66 12.30 -9.65
N VAL A 251 9.79 11.06 -10.12
CA VAL A 251 11.00 10.24 -10.05
C VAL A 251 11.58 10.18 -11.45
N SER A 252 12.76 10.75 -11.66
CA SER A 252 13.39 10.86 -12.99
C SER A 252 14.89 10.67 -12.89
N SER A 253 15.41 9.62 -13.53
CA SER A 253 16.85 9.35 -13.62
C SER A 253 17.59 9.36 -12.26
N GLY A 254 16.95 8.87 -11.19
CA GLY A 254 17.53 8.86 -9.84
C GLY A 254 17.19 10.08 -8.98
N GLU A 255 16.59 11.12 -9.56
CA GLU A 255 16.16 12.32 -8.83
C GLU A 255 14.70 12.22 -8.41
N VAL A 256 14.38 12.73 -7.21
CA VAL A 256 13.04 12.85 -6.67
C VAL A 256 12.72 14.33 -6.48
N SER A 257 11.56 14.77 -6.99
CA SER A 257 11.07 16.13 -6.78
C SER A 257 9.61 16.13 -6.36
N LEU A 258 9.24 17.05 -5.47
CA LEU A 258 7.89 17.25 -4.97
C LEU A 258 7.32 18.57 -5.51
N LYS A 259 6.12 18.51 -6.08
CA LYS A 259 5.22 19.65 -6.17
C LYS A 259 4.06 19.42 -5.22
N ARG A 260 3.67 20.47 -4.52
CA ARG A 260 2.62 20.44 -3.51
C ARG A 260 1.68 21.61 -3.70
N ASP A 261 0.41 21.39 -3.40
CA ASP A 261 -0.63 22.40 -3.49
C ASP A 261 -1.75 22.11 -2.47
N VAL A 262 -2.33 23.18 -1.95
CA VAL A 262 -3.41 23.13 -0.95
C VAL A 262 -4.58 23.96 -1.44
N GLY A 263 -5.74 23.33 -1.54
CA GLY A 263 -6.98 23.99 -1.90
C GLY A 263 -7.41 25.00 -0.84
N ALA A 264 -7.96 26.14 -1.27
CA ALA A 264 -8.50 27.11 -0.34
C ALA A 264 -9.69 26.53 0.43
N SER A 265 -9.73 26.81 1.73
CA SER A 265 -10.92 26.64 2.55
C SER A 265 -11.77 27.90 2.44
N GLU A 266 -13.07 27.74 2.26
CA GLU A 266 -14.02 28.83 2.17
C GLU A 266 -15.18 28.59 3.13
N GLY A 267 -15.42 29.56 4.02
CA GLY A 267 -16.51 29.52 4.99
C GLY A 267 -17.67 30.40 4.56
N TYR A 268 -18.90 29.91 4.74
CA TYR A 268 -20.12 30.54 4.26
C TYR A 268 -21.20 30.65 5.35
N THR A 269 -22.04 31.67 5.26
CA THR A 269 -23.21 31.84 6.13
C THR A 269 -24.30 30.81 5.82
N VAL A 270 -25.38 30.78 6.64
CA VAL A 270 -26.56 29.94 6.38
C VAL A 270 -27.21 30.21 5.01
N ASN A 271 -27.11 31.45 4.51
CA ASN A 271 -27.64 31.86 3.21
C ASN A 271 -26.62 31.66 2.07
N LYS A 272 -25.52 30.94 2.32
CA LYS A 272 -24.42 30.71 1.37
C LYS A 272 -23.74 31.99 0.88
N GLU A 273 -23.62 32.99 1.75
CA GLU A 273 -22.78 34.17 1.50
C GLU A 273 -21.36 33.92 2.02
N LEU A 274 -20.33 34.24 1.22
CA LEU A 274 -18.93 34.05 1.61
C LEU A 274 -18.59 34.90 2.84
N VAL A 275 -18.05 34.26 3.87
CA VAL A 275 -17.56 34.91 5.10
C VAL A 275 -16.06 35.11 5.01
N GLU A 276 -15.33 34.04 4.68
CA GLU A 276 -13.88 34.02 4.73
C GLU A 276 -13.31 32.98 3.77
N ARG A 277 -12.12 33.25 3.23
CA ARG A 277 -11.37 32.34 2.36
C ARG A 277 -9.90 32.41 2.74
N GLU A 278 -9.31 31.25 3.01
CA GLU A 278 -7.90 31.14 3.33
C GLU A 278 -7.33 29.80 2.84
N THR A 279 -6.04 29.78 2.53
CA THR A 279 -5.31 28.58 2.12
C THR A 279 -4.33 28.21 3.24
N ALA A 280 -4.36 26.95 3.69
CA ALA A 280 -3.42 26.49 4.70
C ALA A 280 -2.00 26.46 4.15
N SER A 281 -1.01 26.46 5.05
CA SER A 281 0.39 26.24 4.66
C SER A 281 0.57 24.86 4.03
N ASP A 282 1.39 24.78 2.98
CA ASP A 282 1.80 23.52 2.35
C ASP A 282 3.07 22.92 3.02
N GLU A 283 3.60 23.57 4.05
CA GLU A 283 4.86 23.20 4.69
C GLU A 283 4.83 21.81 5.32
N GLY A 284 3.64 21.32 5.71
CA GLY A 284 3.43 19.98 6.23
C GLY A 284 3.46 18.87 5.18
N ILE A 285 3.59 19.18 3.88
CA ILE A 285 3.75 18.20 2.80
C ILE A 285 5.24 18.11 2.44
N VAL A 286 5.91 17.03 2.87
CA VAL A 286 7.38 16.94 2.83
C VAL A 286 7.83 15.57 2.33
N ILE A 287 8.85 15.56 1.47
CA ILE A 287 9.62 14.35 1.17
C ILE A 287 10.85 14.28 2.07
N LYS A 288 11.04 13.14 2.74
CA LYS A 288 12.19 12.79 3.58
C LYS A 288 12.81 11.48 3.12
N GLN A 289 13.94 11.13 3.76
CA GLN A 289 14.60 9.82 3.61
C GLN A 289 14.84 9.41 2.14
N VAL A 290 15.19 10.37 1.28
CA VAL A 290 15.48 10.06 -0.12
C VAL A 290 16.77 9.25 -0.19
N GLN A 291 16.67 8.01 -0.68
CA GLN A 291 17.79 7.14 -0.97
C GLN A 291 17.78 6.82 -2.46
N THR A 292 18.92 7.06 -3.12
CA THR A 292 19.15 6.71 -4.52
C THR A 292 20.47 5.97 -4.62
N ASP A 293 20.41 4.73 -5.08
CA ASP A 293 21.58 3.89 -5.37
C ASP A 293 21.35 3.07 -6.65
N GLU A 294 22.21 2.09 -6.93
CA GLU A 294 22.10 1.23 -8.10
C GLU A 294 20.89 0.27 -8.03
N GLU A 295 20.36 0.01 -6.83
CA GLU A 295 19.26 -0.92 -6.61
C GLU A 295 17.90 -0.23 -6.73
N LYS A 296 17.73 0.96 -6.13
CA LYS A 296 16.45 1.66 -6.13
C LYS A 296 16.57 3.16 -5.90
N VAL A 297 15.46 3.84 -6.22
CA VAL A 297 15.11 5.16 -5.69
C VAL A 297 14.00 4.96 -4.68
N SER A 298 14.16 5.47 -3.46
CA SER A 298 13.13 5.41 -2.43
C SER A 298 13.01 6.70 -1.63
N PHE A 299 11.83 6.95 -1.07
CA PHE A 299 11.54 8.13 -0.27
C PHE A 299 10.34 7.91 0.67
N LEU A 300 10.25 8.75 1.70
CA LEU A 300 9.07 8.91 2.57
C LEU A 300 8.38 10.23 2.25
N LEU A 301 7.09 10.22 1.98
CA LEU A 301 6.22 11.38 1.92
C LEU A 301 5.42 11.46 3.22
N GLU A 302 5.57 12.57 3.94
CA GLU A 302 4.73 12.91 5.09
C GLU A 302 3.79 14.06 4.71
N HIS A 303 2.58 14.02 5.29
CA HIS A 303 1.57 15.05 5.11
C HIS A 303 0.87 15.35 6.45
N SER A 304 0.79 16.63 6.78
CA SER A 304 -0.07 17.17 7.85
C SER A 304 -0.55 18.55 7.42
N VAL A 305 -1.83 18.68 7.08
CA VAL A 305 -2.41 19.96 6.65
C VAL A 305 -3.77 20.15 7.32
N GLY A 306 -3.89 21.21 8.11
CA GLY A 306 -5.11 21.58 8.82
C GLY A 306 -6.04 22.53 8.07
N ASN A 307 -7.18 22.83 8.70
CA ASN A 307 -8.11 23.84 8.23
C ASN A 307 -7.67 25.24 8.72
N PRO A 308 -7.41 26.22 7.84
CA PRO A 308 -6.93 27.54 8.28
C PRO A 308 -8.04 28.38 8.93
N LEU A 309 -9.31 28.08 8.67
CA LEU A 309 -10.45 28.89 9.12
C LEU A 309 -11.01 28.47 10.49
N MET A 310 -10.66 27.29 10.98
CA MET A 310 -11.12 26.83 12.29
C MET A 310 -10.20 25.79 12.92
N PRO A 311 -10.21 25.66 14.26
CA PRO A 311 -9.58 24.52 14.93
C PRO A 311 -10.24 23.20 14.49
N SER A 312 -9.49 22.38 13.79
CA SER A 312 -9.80 20.98 13.47
C SER A 312 -8.52 20.17 13.52
N PRO A 313 -8.59 18.84 13.59
CA PRO A 313 -7.44 18.02 13.26
C PRO A 313 -6.96 18.27 11.83
N ASP A 314 -5.69 17.94 11.60
CA ASP A 314 -5.07 17.94 10.28
C ASP A 314 -5.50 16.70 9.51
N ILE A 315 -5.43 16.77 8.17
CA ILE A 315 -5.40 15.56 7.35
C ILE A 315 -4.00 15.00 7.43
N VAL A 316 -3.83 13.79 7.93
CA VAL A 316 -2.54 13.13 8.12
C VAL A 316 -2.43 11.89 7.23
N TYR A 317 -1.29 11.77 6.55
CA TYR A 317 -0.91 10.54 5.87
C TYR A 317 0.60 10.41 5.72
N GLU A 318 1.03 9.16 5.58
CA GLU A 318 2.40 8.79 5.26
C GLU A 318 2.42 7.85 4.06
N LEU A 319 3.47 7.95 3.24
CA LEU A 319 3.69 7.07 2.10
C LEU A 319 5.18 6.79 1.92
N TYR A 320 5.52 5.51 1.94
CA TYR A 320 6.84 4.99 1.59
C TYR A 320 6.80 4.47 0.16
N ALA A 321 7.74 4.88 -0.68
CA ALA A 321 7.82 4.41 -2.05
C ALA A 321 9.22 3.93 -2.41
N GLY A 322 9.29 2.81 -3.14
CA GLY A 322 10.49 2.27 -3.76
C GLY A 322 10.27 1.99 -5.25
N PHE A 323 11.19 2.49 -6.07
CA PHE A 323 11.22 2.32 -7.52
C PHE A 323 12.54 1.69 -7.95
N TYR A 324 12.46 0.55 -8.63
CA TYR A 324 13.63 -0.25 -9.01
C TYR A 324 13.88 -0.16 -10.53
N PRO A 325 15.15 -0.20 -11.00
CA PRO A 325 15.50 -0.12 -12.42
C PRO A 325 14.92 -1.25 -13.30
N ASN A 326 14.60 -2.41 -12.70
CA ASN A 326 13.91 -3.52 -13.37
C ASN A 326 12.41 -3.28 -13.56
N GLY A 327 11.89 -2.12 -13.13
CA GLY A 327 10.48 -1.74 -13.22
C GLY A 327 9.64 -2.17 -12.02
N PHE A 328 10.27 -2.79 -11.00
CA PHE A 328 9.59 -3.17 -9.78
C PHE A 328 9.25 -1.93 -8.96
N ILE A 329 8.07 -1.93 -8.35
CA ILE A 329 7.52 -0.84 -7.57
C ILE A 329 6.93 -1.46 -6.32
N ASP A 330 7.27 -0.87 -5.17
CA ASP A 330 6.68 -1.21 -3.88
C ASP A 330 6.36 0.09 -3.15
N ILE A 331 5.08 0.34 -2.90
CA ILE A 331 4.60 1.56 -2.28
C ILE A 331 3.64 1.17 -1.17
N SER A 332 3.84 1.67 0.03
CA SER A 332 2.93 1.48 1.15
C SER A 332 2.61 2.82 1.79
N GLY A 333 1.49 2.90 2.46
CA GLY A 333 1.13 4.10 3.19
C GLY A 333 0.08 3.85 4.25
N GLU A 334 -0.14 4.90 5.02
CA GLU A 334 -1.11 4.97 6.09
C GLU A 334 -1.80 6.33 6.02
N HIS A 335 -3.08 6.38 6.32
CA HIS A 335 -3.82 7.63 6.38
C HIS A 335 -5.06 7.53 7.27
N ASP A 336 -5.56 8.69 7.73
CA ASP A 336 -6.83 8.81 8.46
C ASP A 336 -8.02 8.31 7.61
N GLU A 337 -9.17 7.99 8.21
CA GLU A 337 -10.35 7.54 7.44
C GLU A 337 -11.10 8.65 6.70
N ALA A 338 -10.61 9.89 6.77
CA ALA A 338 -11.20 11.04 6.12
C ALA A 338 -10.11 12.03 5.65
N PRO A 339 -10.35 12.78 4.55
CA PRO A 339 -11.50 12.73 3.67
C PRO A 339 -11.33 11.61 2.62
N HIS A 340 -11.62 11.82 1.33
CA HIS A 340 -11.24 10.85 0.30
C HIS A 340 -9.75 10.92 0.03
N HIS A 341 -9.12 9.75 -0.13
CA HIS A 341 -7.71 9.62 -0.50
C HIS A 341 -7.61 8.91 -1.85
N GLU A 342 -6.83 9.45 -2.77
CA GLU A 342 -6.58 8.83 -4.07
C GLU A 342 -5.11 8.94 -4.48
N ILE A 343 -4.54 7.80 -4.85
CA ILE A 343 -3.15 7.66 -5.25
C ILE A 343 -3.07 7.04 -6.63
N TYR A 344 -2.40 7.75 -7.53
CA TYR A 344 -2.20 7.32 -8.91
C TYR A 344 -0.74 7.34 -9.29
N LEU A 345 -0.37 6.40 -10.16
CA LEU A 345 0.95 6.31 -10.74
C LEU A 345 0.88 6.36 -12.26
N LYS A 346 1.77 7.13 -12.86
CA LYS A 346 1.97 7.20 -14.30
C LYS A 346 3.44 6.96 -14.62
N HIS A 347 3.72 6.18 -15.66
CA HIS A 347 5.06 6.01 -16.21
C HIS A 347 5.17 6.77 -17.53
N GLU A 348 6.20 7.61 -17.66
CA GLU A 348 6.41 8.49 -18.82
C GLU A 348 5.13 9.25 -19.23
N ASN A 349 4.64 8.97 -20.45
CA ASN A 349 3.45 9.56 -21.05
C ASN A 349 2.25 8.61 -21.06
N GLY A 350 2.32 7.47 -20.36
CA GLY A 350 1.22 6.50 -20.25
C GLY A 350 0.01 7.01 -19.48
N ASP A 351 -0.96 6.15 -19.22
CA ASP A 351 -2.16 6.54 -18.47
C ASP A 351 -1.93 6.51 -16.96
N TRP A 352 -2.74 7.25 -16.21
CA TRP A 352 -2.77 7.16 -14.76
C TRP A 352 -3.35 5.81 -14.35
N LYS A 353 -2.59 5.07 -13.54
CA LYS A 353 -3.04 3.83 -12.92
C LYS A 353 -3.39 4.10 -11.46
N PRO A 354 -4.59 3.73 -10.98
CA PRO A 354 -4.90 3.79 -9.55
C PRO A 354 -4.03 2.79 -8.80
N LEU A 355 -3.42 3.23 -7.70
CA LEU A 355 -2.71 2.37 -6.76
C LEU A 355 -3.52 2.14 -5.48
N HIS A 356 -4.20 3.18 -5.00
CA HIS A 356 -5.05 3.14 -3.82
C HIS A 356 -6.14 4.22 -3.92
N ARG A 357 -7.34 3.89 -3.46
CA ARG A 357 -8.48 4.80 -3.36
C ARG A 357 -9.23 4.45 -2.07
N SER A 358 -9.52 5.46 -1.26
CA SER A 358 -10.34 5.33 -0.06
C SER A 358 -11.43 6.38 -0.06
N GLU A 359 -12.65 5.94 0.14
CA GLU A 359 -13.80 6.80 0.46
C GLU A 359 -13.74 7.23 1.93
N THR A 360 -14.43 8.32 2.23
CA THR A 360 -14.47 8.94 3.56
C THR A 360 -15.49 8.22 4.39
N ARG A 361 -15.19 8.04 5.68
CA ARG A 361 -16.14 7.50 6.65
C ARG A 361 -16.70 8.54 7.60
N GLY A 362 -16.57 9.81 7.23
CA GLY A 362 -17.01 10.96 8.00
C GLY A 362 -15.84 11.76 8.57
N LEU A 363 -15.96 13.09 8.56
CA LEU A 363 -14.90 14.00 9.00
C LEU A 363 -14.61 13.93 10.50
N GLU A 364 -15.51 13.33 11.28
CA GLU A 364 -15.26 12.98 12.68
C GLU A 364 -14.11 11.96 12.84
N ARG A 365 -13.67 11.32 11.75
CA ARG A 365 -12.60 10.32 11.72
C ARG A 365 -11.25 10.86 11.22
N LEU A 366 -11.08 12.19 11.23
CA LEU A 366 -9.82 12.87 10.92
C LEU A 366 -8.74 12.73 12.01
N ALA A 367 -9.06 12.11 13.14
CA ALA A 367 -8.14 12.02 14.27
C ALA A 367 -8.50 10.88 15.22
N PRO A 368 -7.57 10.51 16.12
CA PRO A 368 -7.85 9.60 17.21
C PRO A 368 -9.12 9.99 17.98
N PRO A 369 -9.95 9.01 18.37
CA PRO A 369 -9.63 7.58 18.42
C PRO A 369 -9.88 6.81 17.12
N ALA A 370 -10.15 7.48 15.98
CA ALA A 370 -10.32 6.80 14.70
C ALA A 370 -9.09 5.98 14.32
N ALA A 371 -9.34 4.75 13.88
CA ALA A 371 -8.34 3.85 13.37
C ALA A 371 -7.83 4.29 11.99
N ASN A 372 -6.57 4.00 11.70
CA ASN A 372 -5.99 4.33 10.41
C ASN A 372 -6.24 3.24 9.36
N ARG A 373 -6.10 3.63 8.10
CA ARG A 373 -6.07 2.70 6.96
C ARG A 373 -4.65 2.49 6.50
N PHE A 374 -4.24 1.24 6.46
CA PHE A 374 -2.94 0.81 5.96
C PHE A 374 -3.12 0.22 4.57
N TRP A 375 -2.23 0.59 3.65
CA TRP A 375 -2.25 0.03 2.31
C TRP A 375 -0.85 -0.23 1.76
N ARG A 376 -0.77 -1.16 0.83
CA ARG A 376 0.44 -1.47 0.07
C ARG A 376 0.09 -1.86 -1.34
N TYR A 377 0.88 -1.41 -2.30
CA TYR A 377 0.84 -1.79 -3.69
C TYR A 377 2.22 -2.28 -4.11
N SER A 378 2.29 -3.45 -4.75
CA SER A 378 3.50 -3.88 -5.46
C SER A 378 3.15 -4.56 -6.79
N ASN A 379 4.10 -4.60 -7.72
CA ASN A 379 3.93 -5.28 -9.01
C ASN A 379 4.86 -6.51 -9.17
N MET A 380 4.79 -7.18 -10.32
CA MET A 380 5.71 -8.24 -10.75
C MET A 380 6.58 -7.76 -11.92
N THR A 381 7.84 -8.18 -11.96
CA THR A 381 8.83 -7.86 -13.03
C THR A 381 9.77 -9.00 -13.37
#